data_AF-A0A0B3W0J4-F1
#
_entry.id   AF-A0A0B3W0J4-F1
#
_cell.length_a   1.000
_cell.length_b   1.000
_cell.length_c   1.000
_cell.angle_alpha   90.00
_cell.angle_beta   90.00
_cell.angle_gamma   90.00
#
_symmetry.space_group_name_H-M   'P 1'
#
loop_
_entity.id
_entity.type
_entity.pdbx_description
1 polymer ?
#
loop_
_entity_poly.entity_id
_entity_poly.type
_entity_poly.pdbx_seq_one_letter_code
_entity_poly.pdbx_strand_id
1 'polypeptide(L)'
;MNIKDNEKDSILNMIIIQDLNAKIQIEKLKNTLEQNKIIELGRNEMLSNISHEFKTPVNVIYSTAQLLDLEKTQNDYKKLHEYNILIKRNCDRLIRMINNFIDSTKFEANIINMDLKIINIVSLVEDLTMSIINFAQNKNIEVIFDTEEEEIYILADID
;
A
#
# COMPACT_ATOMS: atom_id res chain seq x y z
N MET A 1 7.02 -70.22 9.94
CA MET A 1 7.29 -68.86 9.43
C MET A 1 7.92 -68.08 10.56
N ASN A 2 9.15 -67.61 10.40
CA ASN A 2 10.08 -67.30 11.50
C ASN A 2 9.83 -65.91 12.08
N ILE A 3 9.65 -65.81 13.40
CA ILE A 3 9.41 -64.55 14.14
C ILE A 3 10.52 -63.51 13.87
N LYS A 4 11.76 -63.97 13.64
CA LYS A 4 12.92 -63.13 13.30
C LYS A 4 12.83 -62.44 11.92
N ASP A 5 12.12 -63.01 10.96
CA ASP A 5 11.95 -62.41 9.64
C ASP A 5 10.94 -61.26 9.70
N ASN A 6 9.86 -61.41 10.48
CA ASN A 6 8.88 -60.34 10.73
C ASN A 6 9.45 -59.15 11.52
N GLU A 7 10.36 -59.38 12.47
CA GLU A 7 11.06 -58.29 13.19
C GLU A 7 11.97 -57.49 12.25
N LYS A 8 12.69 -58.18 11.37
CA LYS A 8 13.60 -57.55 10.40
C LYS A 8 12.84 -56.69 9.38
N ASP A 9 11.70 -57.18 8.88
CA ASP A 9 10.82 -56.42 7.98
C ASP A 9 10.19 -55.21 8.68
N SER A 10 9.85 -55.34 9.97
CA SER A 10 9.31 -54.22 10.77
C SER A 10 10.36 -53.12 10.98
N ILE A 11 11.61 -53.49 11.26
CA ILE A 11 12.72 -52.53 11.40
C ILE A 11 13.02 -51.84 10.07
N LEU A 12 13.04 -52.59 8.96
CA LEU A 12 13.26 -52.03 7.63
C LEU A 12 12.15 -51.03 7.25
N ASN A 13 10.89 -51.37 7.50
CA ASN A 13 9.76 -50.45 7.28
C ASN A 13 9.88 -49.19 8.14
N MET A 14 10.29 -49.32 9.40
CA MET A 14 10.50 -48.18 10.29
C MET A 14 11.59 -47.23 9.77
N ILE A 15 12.70 -47.77 9.26
CA ILE A 15 13.79 -46.98 8.67
C ILE A 15 13.31 -46.27 7.39
N ILE A 16 12.58 -46.97 6.52
CA ILE A 16 12.02 -46.38 5.29
C ILE A 16 11.06 -45.23 5.63
N ILE A 17 10.18 -45.42 6.61
CA ILE A 17 9.25 -44.37 7.06
C ILE A 17 10.02 -43.17 7.63
N GLN A 18 11.08 -43.39 8.41
CA GLN A 18 11.92 -42.30 8.93
C GLN A 18 12.61 -41.52 7.80
N ASP A 19 13.19 -42.20 6.79
CA ASP A 19 13.82 -41.55 5.63
C ASP A 19 12.81 -40.75 4.79
N LEU A 20 11.63 -41.32 4.53
CA LEU A 20 10.55 -40.64 3.81
C LEU A 20 10.07 -39.38 4.56
N ASN A 21 9.87 -39.48 5.89
CA ASN A 21 9.49 -38.34 6.71
C ASN A 21 10.56 -37.23 6.69
N ALA A 22 11.84 -37.60 6.76
CA ALA A 22 12.95 -36.65 6.68
C ALA A 22 12.96 -35.93 5.32
N LYS A 23 12.76 -36.65 4.21
CA LYS A 23 12.64 -36.05 2.87
C LYS A 23 11.47 -35.07 2.76
N ILE A 24 10.28 -35.45 3.24
CA ILE A 24 9.10 -34.58 3.25
C ILE A 24 9.35 -33.31 4.07
N GLN A 25 10.01 -33.42 5.22
CA GLN A 25 10.37 -32.24 6.04
C GLN A 25 11.36 -31.32 5.32
N ILE A 26 12.39 -31.89 4.68
CA ILE A 26 13.35 -31.11 3.88
C ILE A 26 12.64 -30.38 2.73
N GLU A 27 11.72 -31.04 2.04
CA GLU A 27 10.95 -30.42 0.96
C GLU A 27 10.04 -29.30 1.46
N LYS A 28 9.34 -29.50 2.58
CA LYS A 28 8.57 -28.43 3.24
C LYS A 28 9.43 -27.24 3.62
N LEU A 29 10.59 -27.48 4.23
CA LEU A 29 11.54 -26.42 4.60
C LEU A 29 12.05 -25.65 3.37
N LYS A 30 12.36 -26.35 2.28
CA LYS A 30 12.75 -25.71 1.02
C LYS A 30 11.63 -24.83 0.46
N ASN A 31 10.40 -25.33 0.42
CA ASN A 31 9.25 -24.57 -0.06
C ASN A 31 9.00 -23.33 0.80
N THR A 32 9.05 -23.45 2.13
CA THR A 32 8.92 -22.31 3.06
C THR A 32 10.07 -21.29 2.87
N LEU A 33 11.31 -21.75 2.68
CA LEU A 33 12.44 -20.86 2.42
C LEU A 33 12.28 -20.11 1.09
N GLU A 34 11.81 -20.79 0.05
CA GLU A 34 11.55 -20.18 -1.25
C GLU A 34 10.42 -19.13 -1.18
N GLN A 35 9.32 -19.46 -0.50
CA GLN A 35 8.24 -18.51 -0.23
C GLN A 35 8.73 -17.29 0.54
N ASN A 36 9.48 -17.48 1.63
CA ASN A 36 10.05 -16.39 2.40
C ASN A 36 10.98 -15.51 1.55
N LYS A 37 11.78 -16.11 0.67
CA LYS A 37 12.66 -15.36 -0.24
C LYS A 37 11.85 -14.50 -1.21
N ILE A 38 10.74 -15.03 -1.75
CA ILE A 38 9.85 -14.26 -2.63
C ILE A 38 9.25 -13.07 -1.87
N ILE A 39 8.79 -13.28 -0.63
CA ILE A 39 8.25 -12.22 0.24
C ILE A 39 9.31 -11.14 0.51
N GLU A 40 10.52 -11.54 0.89
CA GLU A 40 11.63 -10.61 1.15
C GLU A 40 12.04 -9.82 -0.10
N LEU A 41 12.06 -10.46 -1.27
CA LEU A 41 12.32 -9.78 -2.54
C LEU A 41 11.24 -8.73 -2.84
N GLY A 42 9.97 -9.08 -2.68
CA GLY A 42 8.85 -8.14 -2.87
C GLY A 42 8.92 -6.96 -1.90
N ARG A 43 9.24 -7.20 -0.63
CA ARG A 43 9.42 -6.15 0.38
C ARG A 43 10.55 -5.19 0.03
N ASN A 44 11.69 -5.73 -0.42
CA ASN A 44 12.83 -4.92 -0.83
C ASN A 44 12.53 -4.09 -2.08
N GLU A 45 11.84 -4.67 -3.07
CA GLU A 45 11.38 -3.95 -4.25
C GLU A 45 10.43 -2.81 -3.89
N MET A 46 9.48 -3.05 -2.98
CA MET A 46 8.55 -2.03 -2.51
C MET A 46 9.28 -0.87 -1.81
N LEU A 47 10.22 -1.15 -0.91
CA LEU A 47 11.04 -0.13 -0.24
C LEU A 47 11.90 0.68 -1.24
N SER A 48 12.44 0.02 -2.25
CA SER A 48 13.19 0.66 -3.33
C SER A 48 12.29 1.63 -4.11
N ASN A 49 11.10 1.17 -4.52
CA ASN A 49 10.13 1.97 -5.26
C ASN A 49 9.70 3.22 -4.48
N ILE A 50 9.39 3.08 -3.19
CA ILE A 50 9.05 4.21 -2.31
C ILE A 50 10.21 5.20 -2.22
N SER A 51 11.43 4.70 -2.03
CA SER A 51 12.63 5.55 -1.95
C SER A 51 12.83 6.37 -3.23
N HIS A 52 12.62 5.75 -4.40
CA HIS A 52 12.68 6.43 -5.69
C HIS A 52 11.58 7.48 -5.85
N GLU A 53 10.35 7.15 -5.47
CA GLU A 53 9.22 8.07 -5.54
C GLU A 53 9.38 9.27 -4.60
N PHE A 54 9.99 9.09 -3.43
CA PHE A 54 10.26 10.16 -2.46
C PHE A 54 11.33 11.14 -2.95
N LYS A 55 12.34 10.64 -3.67
CA LYS A 55 13.45 11.46 -4.15
C LYS A 55 12.97 12.62 -5.03
N THR A 56 11.93 12.40 -5.82
CA THR A 56 11.35 13.44 -6.70
C THR A 56 10.80 14.65 -5.93
N PRO A 57 9.78 14.52 -5.05
CA PRO A 57 9.27 15.65 -4.27
C PRO A 57 10.31 16.23 -3.32
N VAL A 58 11.19 15.42 -2.72
CA VAL A 58 12.30 15.91 -1.88
C VAL A 58 13.24 16.82 -2.68
N ASN A 59 13.64 16.40 -3.88
CA ASN A 59 14.50 17.21 -4.75
C ASN A 59 13.84 18.54 -5.15
N VAL A 60 12.52 18.53 -5.41
CA VAL A 60 11.78 19.76 -5.73
C VAL A 60 11.71 20.70 -4.52
N ILE A 61 11.45 20.18 -3.32
CA ILE A 61 11.47 20.99 -2.08
C ILE A 61 12.86 21.59 -1.88
N TYR A 62 13.90 20.77 -1.99
CA TYR A 62 15.27 21.19 -1.77
C TYR A 62 15.71 22.26 -2.77
N SER A 63 15.47 22.07 -4.07
CA SER A 63 15.83 23.06 -5.09
C SER A 63 15.03 24.35 -4.94
N THR A 64 13.76 24.27 -4.57
CA THR A 64 12.93 25.45 -4.30
C THR A 64 13.45 26.23 -3.09
N ALA A 65 13.89 25.53 -2.03
CA ALA A 65 14.54 26.16 -0.89
C ALA A 65 15.86 26.84 -1.27
N GLN A 66 16.66 26.24 -2.15
CA GLN A 66 17.87 26.88 -2.68
C GLN A 66 17.56 28.15 -3.48
N LEU A 67 16.50 28.16 -4.29
CA LEU A 67 16.06 29.36 -5.00
C LEU A 67 15.64 30.47 -4.04
N LEU A 68 14.91 30.13 -2.97
CA LEU A 68 14.54 31.06 -1.91
C LEU A 68 15.76 31.69 -1.23
N ASP A 69 16.82 30.92 -0.99
CA ASP A 69 18.06 31.44 -0.40
C ASP A 69 18.81 32.42 -1.33
N LEU A 70 18.73 32.21 -2.65
CA LEU A 70 19.34 33.08 -3.66
C LEU A 70 18.54 34.38 -3.88
N GLU A 71 17.21 34.33 -3.76
CA GLU A 71 16.33 35.49 -4.00
C GLU A 71 16.19 36.47 -2.82
N LYS A 72 16.98 36.30 -1.73
CA LYS A 72 16.95 37.16 -0.51
C LYS A 72 17.06 38.68 -0.74
N THR A 73 17.42 39.12 -1.94
CA THR A 73 17.63 40.54 -2.29
C THR A 73 16.47 41.17 -3.08
N GLN A 74 15.50 40.39 -3.57
CA GLN A 74 14.36 40.91 -4.32
C GLN A 74 13.06 40.68 -3.52
N ASN A 75 12.39 41.77 -3.15
CA ASN A 75 11.14 41.75 -2.36
C ASN A 75 9.92 41.35 -3.23
N ASP A 76 10.08 40.32 -4.06
CA ASP A 76 9.05 39.81 -4.96
C ASP A 76 8.14 38.82 -4.20
N TYR A 77 7.16 39.38 -3.51
CA TYR A 77 6.16 38.61 -2.75
C TYR A 77 5.41 37.58 -3.60
N LYS A 78 5.27 37.80 -4.92
CA LYS A 78 4.57 36.88 -5.81
C LYS A 78 5.39 35.60 -6.01
N LYS A 79 6.69 35.73 -6.32
CA LYS A 79 7.59 34.57 -6.42
C LYS A 79 7.73 33.80 -5.12
N LEU A 80 7.85 34.50 -3.99
CA LEU A 80 7.89 33.87 -2.67
C LEU A 80 6.62 33.04 -2.40
N HIS A 81 5.46 33.52 -2.84
CA HIS A 81 4.21 32.78 -2.73
C HIS A 81 4.19 31.53 -3.62
N GLU A 82 4.65 31.64 -4.87
CA GLU A 82 4.74 30.51 -5.81
C GLU A 82 5.69 29.40 -5.29
N TYR A 83 6.84 29.77 -4.73
CA TYR A 83 7.76 28.83 -4.09
C TYR A 83 7.16 28.14 -2.86
N ASN A 84 6.46 28.88 -2.01
CA ASN A 84 5.74 28.28 -0.88
C ASN A 84 4.66 27.30 -1.33
N ILE A 85 3.90 27.62 -2.37
CA ILE A 85 2.92 26.69 -2.96
C ILE A 85 3.62 25.41 -3.44
N LEU A 86 4.76 25.54 -4.12
CA LEU A 86 5.49 24.41 -4.66
C LEU A 86 6.03 23.49 -3.55
N ILE A 87 6.61 24.05 -2.50
CA ILE A 87 7.07 23.30 -1.32
C ILE A 87 5.88 22.60 -0.67
N LYS A 88 4.81 23.34 -0.34
CA LYS A 88 3.61 22.79 0.31
C LYS A 88 3.04 21.61 -0.47
N ARG A 89 2.86 21.77 -1.78
CA ARG A 89 2.31 20.71 -2.64
C ARG A 89 3.14 19.42 -2.63
N ASN A 90 4.47 19.54 -2.56
CA ASN A 90 5.36 18.38 -2.50
C ASN A 90 5.42 17.76 -1.10
N CYS A 91 5.29 18.56 -0.03
CA CYS A 91 5.08 18.04 1.32
C CYS A 91 3.77 17.24 1.42
N ASP A 92 2.67 17.78 0.90
CA ASP A 92 1.37 17.09 0.86
C ASP A 92 1.46 15.77 0.07
N ARG A 93 2.25 15.76 -1.02
CA ARG A 93 2.52 14.54 -1.79
C ARG A 93 3.29 13.50 -0.98
N LEU A 94 4.34 13.91 -0.26
CA LEU A 94 5.11 13.01 0.61
C LEU A 94 4.23 12.42 1.73
N ILE A 95 3.40 13.24 2.37
CA ILE A 95 2.47 12.79 3.42
C ILE A 95 1.52 11.72 2.87
N ARG A 96 0.90 11.95 1.70
CA ARG A 96 0.05 10.94 1.06
C ARG A 96 0.80 9.64 0.77
N MET A 97 2.04 9.71 0.28
CA MET A 97 2.83 8.51 0.00
C MET A 97 3.19 7.74 1.29
N ILE A 98 3.50 8.44 2.38
CA ILE A 98 3.73 7.83 3.69
C ILE A 98 2.47 7.14 4.20
N ASN A 99 1.31 7.78 4.10
CA ASN A 99 0.04 7.17 4.51
C ASN A 99 -0.26 5.91 3.69
N ASN A 100 -0.13 5.98 2.36
CA ASN A 100 -0.31 4.82 1.48
C ASN A 100 0.62 3.65 1.85
N PHE A 101 1.87 3.96 2.22
CA PHE A 101 2.81 2.93 2.69
C PHE A 101 2.35 2.30 4.01
N ILE A 102 1.97 3.12 5.00
CA ILE A 102 1.47 2.63 6.29
C ILE A 102 0.24 1.75 6.07
N ASP A 103 -0.72 2.19 5.24
CA ASP A 103 -1.94 1.42 4.99
C ASP A 103 -1.66 0.12 4.23
N SER A 104 -0.71 0.11 3.30
CA SER A 104 -0.23 -1.13 2.67
C SER A 104 0.35 -2.11 3.69
N THR A 105 1.14 -1.62 4.66
CA THR A 105 1.71 -2.50 5.70
C THR A 105 0.64 -3.06 6.64
N LYS A 106 -0.40 -2.27 6.96
CA LYS A 106 -1.55 -2.77 7.73
C LYS A 106 -2.32 -3.84 6.96
N PHE A 107 -2.48 -3.66 5.65
CA PHE A 107 -3.13 -4.61 4.75
C PHE A 107 -2.39 -5.95 4.74
N GLU A 108 -1.06 -5.93 4.53
CA GLU A 108 -0.23 -7.14 4.56
C GLU A 108 -0.26 -7.87 5.90
N ALA A 109 -0.34 -7.13 7.00
CA ALA A 109 -0.38 -7.69 8.34
C ALA A 109 -1.78 -8.18 8.77
N ASN A 110 -2.81 -8.07 7.92
CA ASN A 110 -4.22 -8.37 8.25
C ASN A 110 -4.72 -7.63 9.52
N ILE A 111 -4.24 -6.40 9.77
CA ILE A 111 -4.62 -5.58 10.96
C ILE A 111 -5.65 -4.51 10.58
N ILE A 112 -6.32 -4.64 9.43
CA ILE A 112 -7.38 -3.72 9.05
C ILE A 112 -8.67 -4.13 9.75
N ASN A 113 -9.13 -3.29 10.66
CA ASN A 113 -10.45 -3.41 11.26
C ASN A 113 -11.40 -2.47 10.52
N MET A 114 -12.43 -3.03 9.89
CA MET A 114 -13.45 -2.24 9.20
C MET A 114 -14.49 -1.75 10.21
N ASP A 115 -14.81 -0.45 10.20
CA ASP A 115 -15.90 0.15 10.99
C ASP A 115 -17.17 0.29 10.14
N LEU A 116 -17.80 -0.85 9.88
CA LEU A 116 -18.96 -0.94 9.01
C LEU A 116 -20.18 -0.22 9.59
N LYS A 117 -20.71 0.75 8.84
CA LYS A 117 -21.91 1.53 9.16
C LYS A 117 -22.93 1.43 8.04
N ILE A 118 -24.21 1.54 8.39
CA ILE A 118 -25.27 1.69 7.39
C ILE A 118 -25.24 3.13 6.90
N ILE A 119 -25.04 3.31 5.59
CA ILE A 119 -24.93 4.62 4.95
C ILE A 119 -25.84 4.71 3.73
N ASN A 120 -26.30 5.91 3.39
CA ASN A 120 -26.89 6.17 2.08
C ASN A 120 -25.77 6.45 1.06
N ILE A 121 -25.52 5.50 0.16
CA ILE A 121 -24.46 5.64 -0.85
C ILE A 121 -24.76 6.75 -1.86
N VAL A 122 -26.04 7.02 -2.12
CA VAL A 122 -26.46 8.09 -3.06
C VAL A 122 -26.00 9.44 -2.53
N SER A 123 -26.33 9.76 -1.27
CA SER A 123 -25.88 11.00 -0.62
C SER A 123 -24.36 11.10 -0.52
N LEU A 124 -23.66 10.00 -0.20
CA LEU A 124 -22.19 10.01 -0.15
C LEU A 124 -21.57 10.38 -1.50
N VAL A 125 -22.05 9.79 -2.60
CA VAL A 125 -21.53 10.08 -3.94
C VAL A 125 -21.93 11.48 -4.40
N GLU A 126 -23.13 11.95 -4.04
CA GLU A 126 -23.57 13.32 -4.31
C GLU A 126 -22.65 14.34 -3.61
N ASP A 127 -22.40 14.18 -2.31
CA ASP A 127 -21.50 15.04 -1.53
C ASP A 127 -20.08 15.07 -2.12
N LEU A 128 -19.57 13.90 -2.51
CA LEU A 128 -18.27 13.80 -3.18
C LEU A 128 -18.26 14.51 -4.52
N THR A 129 -19.33 14.36 -5.31
CA THR A 129 -19.47 15.04 -6.60
C THR A 129 -19.48 16.56 -6.39
N MET A 130 -20.30 17.06 -5.47
CA MET A 130 -20.37 18.47 -5.12
C MET A 130 -19.02 19.04 -4.66
N SER A 131 -18.23 18.25 -3.92
CA SER A 131 -16.91 18.66 -3.43
C SER A 131 -15.90 18.95 -4.56
N ILE A 132 -16.06 18.33 -5.74
CA ILE A 132 -15.13 18.47 -6.86
C ILE A 132 -15.60 19.42 -7.96
N ILE A 133 -16.87 19.87 -7.94
CA ILE A 133 -17.46 20.70 -9.01
C ILE A 133 -16.62 21.95 -9.29
N ASN A 134 -16.25 22.71 -8.26
CA ASN A 134 -15.48 23.94 -8.44
C ASN A 134 -14.12 23.68 -9.11
N PHE A 135 -13.48 22.55 -8.78
CA PHE A 135 -12.22 22.16 -9.38
C PHE A 135 -12.39 21.74 -10.85
N ALA A 136 -13.45 20.99 -11.16
CA ALA A 136 -13.77 20.55 -12.52
C ALA A 136 -14.13 21.74 -13.43
N GLN A 137 -14.93 22.69 -12.94
CA GLN A 137 -15.29 23.91 -13.65
C GLN A 137 -14.06 24.76 -14.02
N ASN A 138 -13.09 24.89 -13.10
CA ASN A 138 -11.82 25.58 -13.37
C ASN A 138 -10.99 24.92 -14.48
N LYS A 139 -11.29 23.67 -14.83
CA LYS A 139 -10.68 22.93 -15.94
C LYS A 139 -11.58 22.80 -17.16
N ASN A 140 -12.72 23.51 -17.19
CA ASN A 140 -13.77 23.36 -18.21
C ASN A 140 -14.27 21.92 -18.35
N ILE A 141 -14.40 21.20 -17.23
CA ILE A 141 -14.95 19.85 -17.18
C ILE A 141 -16.35 19.93 -16.55
N GLU A 142 -17.33 19.38 -17.26
CA GLU A 142 -18.69 19.19 -16.76
C GLU A 142 -18.78 17.88 -15.97
N VAL A 143 -19.40 17.93 -14.79
CA VAL A 143 -19.61 16.76 -13.92
C VAL A 143 -21.10 16.64 -13.68
N ILE A 144 -21.65 15.48 -13.99
CA ILE A 144 -23.06 15.15 -13.81
C ILE A 144 -23.13 13.92 -12.93
N PHE A 145 -23.88 14.02 -11.84
CA PHE A 145 -24.29 12.87 -11.04
C PHE A 145 -25.78 12.64 -11.31
N ASP A 146 -26.09 11.47 -11.85
CA ASP A 146 -27.43 11.05 -12.23
C ASP A 146 -27.68 9.66 -11.62
N THR A 147 -28.79 9.53 -10.89
CA THR A 147 -29.12 8.33 -10.12
C THR A 147 -30.58 7.95 -10.38
N GLU A 148 -30.85 6.65 -10.50
CA GLU A 148 -32.21 6.13 -10.67
C GLU A 148 -33.00 6.11 -9.35
N GLU A 149 -32.30 5.97 -8.23
CA GLU A 149 -32.86 5.89 -6.89
C GLU A 149 -32.35 7.05 -6.02
N GLU A 150 -33.22 7.61 -5.17
CA GLU A 150 -32.85 8.73 -4.27
C GLU A 150 -32.08 8.26 -3.02
N GLU A 151 -32.36 7.05 -2.53
CA GLU A 151 -31.70 6.51 -1.33
C GLU A 151 -31.41 5.02 -1.48
N ILE A 152 -30.14 4.64 -1.31
CA ILE A 152 -29.71 3.25 -1.27
C ILE A 152 -28.86 3.04 -0.02
N TYR A 153 -29.37 2.26 0.93
CA TYR A 153 -28.66 1.99 2.18
C TYR A 153 -27.80 0.73 2.06
N ILE A 154 -26.49 0.88 2.28
CA ILE A 154 -25.52 -0.21 2.26
C ILE A 154 -24.73 -0.26 3.57
N LEU A 155 -24.17 -1.43 3.88
CA LEU A 155 -23.20 -1.59 4.95
C LEU A 155 -21.80 -1.33 4.36
N ALA A 156 -21.15 -0.24 4.76
CA ALA A 156 -19.84 0.16 4.25
C ALA A 156 -18.98 0.79 5.35
N ASP A 157 -17.66 0.73 5.15
CA ASP A 157 -16.70 1.54 5.89
C ASP A 157 -16.47 2.84 5.10
N ILE A 158 -16.42 3.98 5.80
CA ILE A 158 -16.37 5.33 5.21
C ILE A 158 -15.03 6.01 5.48
N ASP A 159 -14.17 5.40 6.30
CA ASP A 159 -12.84 5.92 6.64
C ASP A 159 -11.77 5.53 5.60
#